data_AF-A0A526R7T0-F1
#
_entry.id   AF-A0A526R7T0-F1
#
_cell.length_a   1.000
_cell.length_b   1.000
_cell.length_c   1.000
_cell.angle_alpha   90.00
_cell.angle_beta   90.00
_cell.angle_gamma   90.00
#
_symmetry.space_group_name_H-M   'P 1'
#
loop_
_entity.id
_entity.type
_entity.pdbx_description
1 polymer ?
#
loop_
_entity_poly.entity_id
_entity_poly.type
_entity_poly.pdbx_seq_one_letter_code
_entity_poly.pdbx_strand_id
1 'polypeptide(L)'
;MGVMMLATLGLTQAGDYHRLNAMKNMLAVVIAAIAILVFVSGGVVAWPQAIVMIPGGALGGYAGVWIAKRVPQNVVRGFVVAVGLFLAFYIDPDWARRRRDLPSSAPLFAQAAITLEPWLHQAAAHLLDHLSDNESIDDIANYEIERFIDSVLDAADASAPHVARGRVNTMQDFRVRKAIQLMKANVCERISFDDVARSVGLSRPHFFALFKEQTNLTPNVYWNTLRMEEAVRQLQWSQEPLISVACNLGFTTQGNFSRFFRDHVGVPPTLYREAARAMA
;
A
#
# COMPACT_ATOMS: atom_id res chain seq x y z
N MET A 1 -13.55 -9.78 21.31
CA MET A 1 -12.91 -10.86 22.09
C MET A 1 -12.09 -11.82 21.24
N GLY A 2 -12.63 -12.45 20.19
CA GLY A 2 -11.92 -13.50 19.43
C GLY A 2 -10.62 -13.08 18.70
N VAL A 3 -10.55 -11.87 18.15
CA VAL A 3 -9.33 -11.36 17.46
C VAL A 3 -8.22 -11.04 18.45
N MET A 4 -8.54 -10.36 19.56
CA MET A 4 -7.57 -10.09 20.62
C MET A 4 -7.09 -11.36 21.33
N MET A 5 -7.96 -12.38 21.46
CA MET A 5 -7.64 -13.67 22.07
C MET A 5 -6.74 -14.53 21.18
N LEU A 6 -6.89 -14.47 19.85
CA LEU A 6 -5.95 -15.07 18.91
C LEU A 6 -4.60 -14.35 18.92
N ALA A 7 -4.61 -13.02 19.05
CA ALA A 7 -3.39 -12.23 19.15
C ALA A 7 -2.60 -12.56 20.44
N THR A 8 -3.25 -12.66 21.61
CA THR A 8 -2.57 -13.03 22.86
C THR A 8 -2.11 -14.48 22.91
N LEU A 9 -2.91 -15.43 22.39
CA LEU A 9 -2.49 -16.83 22.29
C LEU A 9 -1.35 -17.02 21.26
N GLY A 10 -1.37 -16.28 20.14
CA GLY A 10 -0.29 -16.31 19.14
C GLY A 10 1.03 -15.72 19.62
N LEU A 11 0.99 -14.76 20.55
CA LEU A 11 2.18 -14.21 21.20
C LEU A 11 2.78 -15.12 22.30
N THR A 12 2.01 -16.07 22.83
CA THR A 12 2.40 -16.90 23.99
C THR A 12 2.71 -18.35 23.63
N GLN A 13 2.19 -18.88 22.51
CA GLN A 13 2.53 -20.20 21.99
C GLN A 13 2.91 -20.09 20.51
N ALA A 14 4.18 -20.32 20.19
CA ALA A 14 4.66 -20.50 18.82
C ALA A 14 4.19 -21.89 18.32
N GLY A 15 2.99 -21.95 17.73
CA GLY A 15 2.44 -23.21 17.21
C GLY A 15 1.41 -22.98 16.12
N ASP A 16 1.21 -23.99 15.28
CA ASP A 16 0.32 -23.99 14.12
C ASP A 16 -1.04 -23.34 14.42
N TYR A 17 -1.46 -22.42 13.54
CA TYR A 17 -2.72 -21.64 13.63
C TYR A 17 -3.96 -22.50 13.96
N HIS A 18 -3.98 -23.76 13.51
CA HIS A 18 -5.04 -24.72 13.79
C HIS A 18 -5.18 -25.07 15.27
N ARG A 19 -4.08 -25.18 16.03
CA ARG A 19 -4.11 -25.44 17.48
C ARG A 19 -4.62 -24.23 18.26
N LEU A 20 -4.24 -23.03 17.82
CA LEU A 20 -4.71 -21.76 18.40
C LEU A 20 -6.23 -21.60 18.23
N ASN A 21 -6.76 -21.94 17.06
CA ASN A 21 -8.20 -21.88 16.81
C ASN A 21 -8.99 -22.94 17.60
N ALA A 22 -8.44 -24.15 17.76
CA ALA A 22 -9.04 -25.19 18.60
C ALA A 22 -9.05 -24.79 20.09
N MET A 23 -7.94 -24.25 20.60
CA MET A 23 -7.82 -23.72 21.96
C MET A 23 -8.83 -22.61 22.21
N LYS A 24 -9.01 -21.72 21.22
CA LYS A 24 -10.00 -20.65 21.29
C LYS A 24 -11.41 -21.18 21.48
N ASN A 25 -11.81 -22.18 20.70
CA ASN A 25 -13.13 -22.76 20.81
C ASN A 25 -13.32 -23.49 22.14
N MET A 26 -12.30 -24.19 22.65
CA MET A 26 -12.36 -24.86 23.95
C MET A 26 -12.55 -23.84 25.09
N LEU A 27 -11.82 -22.72 25.07
CA LEU A 27 -11.96 -21.68 26.09
C LEU A 27 -13.36 -21.03 26.03
N ALA A 28 -13.89 -20.80 24.83
CA ALA A 28 -15.24 -20.27 24.66
C ALA A 28 -16.30 -21.22 25.27
N VAL A 29 -16.14 -22.54 25.11
CA VAL A 29 -17.02 -23.54 25.72
C VAL A 29 -16.94 -23.50 27.24
N VAL A 30 -15.73 -23.40 27.82
CA VAL A 30 -15.54 -23.32 29.28
C VAL A 30 -16.19 -22.05 29.85
N ILE A 31 -15.98 -20.90 29.21
CA ILE A 31 -16.59 -19.64 29.62
C ILE A 31 -18.12 -19.75 29.58
N ALA A 32 -18.67 -20.30 28.51
CA ALA A 32 -20.11 -20.49 28.38
C ALA A 32 -20.66 -21.44 29.47
N ALA A 33 -19.96 -22.53 29.78
CA ALA A 33 -20.35 -23.47 30.84
C ALA A 33 -20.36 -22.80 32.22
N ILE A 34 -19.33 -22.02 32.55
CA ILE A 34 -19.25 -21.26 33.80
C ILE A 34 -20.38 -20.23 33.87
N ALA A 35 -20.62 -19.49 32.79
CA ALA A 35 -21.70 -18.51 32.73
C ALA A 35 -23.06 -19.18 32.99
N ILE A 36 -23.36 -20.29 32.32
CA ILE A 36 -24.60 -21.06 32.54
C ILE A 36 -24.73 -21.45 34.01
N LEU A 37 -23.67 -21.99 34.62
CA LEU A 37 -23.69 -22.44 36.01
C LEU A 37 -23.96 -21.28 36.97
N VAL A 38 -23.29 -20.13 36.77
CA VAL A 38 -23.48 -18.91 37.57
C VAL A 38 -24.91 -18.39 37.45
N PHE A 39 -25.45 -18.26 36.22
CA PHE A 39 -26.80 -17.73 36.00
C PHE A 39 -27.89 -18.66 36.55
N VAL A 40 -27.70 -19.98 36.42
CA VAL A 40 -28.61 -20.97 37.02
C VAL A 40 -28.55 -20.91 38.54
N SER A 41 -27.35 -20.88 39.14
CA SER A 41 -27.20 -20.77 40.60
C SER A 41 -27.72 -19.45 41.17
N GLY A 42 -27.69 -18.38 40.38
CA GLY A 42 -28.20 -17.06 40.76
C GLY A 42 -29.71 -16.90 40.60
N GLY A 43 -30.43 -17.91 40.06
CA GLY A 43 -31.88 -17.85 39.87
C GLY A 43 -32.35 -16.81 38.84
N VAL A 44 -31.44 -16.30 37.99
CA VAL A 44 -31.72 -15.21 37.04
C VAL A 44 -32.31 -15.73 35.72
N VAL A 45 -32.38 -17.05 35.55
CA VAL A 45 -32.82 -17.69 34.30
C VAL A 45 -34.34 -17.79 34.22
N ALA A 46 -34.92 -17.15 33.21
CA ALA A 46 -36.33 -17.29 32.87
C ALA A 46 -36.55 -18.59 32.08
N TRP A 47 -36.84 -19.68 32.80
CA TRP A 47 -36.95 -21.03 32.26
C TRP A 47 -37.95 -21.24 31.11
N PRO A 48 -39.16 -20.62 31.11
CA PRO A 48 -40.10 -20.77 30.00
C PRO A 48 -39.56 -20.25 28.67
N GLN A 49 -38.87 -19.11 28.69
CA GLN A 49 -38.23 -18.51 27.53
C GLN A 49 -36.97 -19.28 27.14
N ALA A 50 -36.19 -19.76 28.12
CA ALA A 50 -34.98 -20.55 27.88
C ALA A 50 -35.28 -21.87 27.15
N ILE A 51 -36.34 -22.57 27.53
CA ILE A 51 -36.77 -23.82 26.88
C ILE A 51 -37.12 -23.63 25.40
N VAL A 52 -37.61 -22.45 25.01
CA VAL A 52 -37.88 -22.12 23.60
C VAL A 52 -36.61 -21.65 22.89
N MET A 53 -35.77 -20.87 23.57
CA MET A 53 -34.55 -20.28 23.01
C MET A 53 -33.45 -21.31 22.78
N ILE A 54 -33.28 -22.30 23.66
CA ILE A 54 -32.23 -23.33 23.57
C ILE A 54 -32.33 -24.13 22.26
N PRO A 55 -33.48 -24.77 21.92
CA PRO A 55 -33.60 -25.52 20.66
C PRO A 55 -33.54 -24.60 19.44
N GLY A 56 -34.11 -23.39 19.51
CA GLY A 56 -34.02 -22.41 18.43
C GLY A 56 -32.58 -21.97 18.15
N GLY A 57 -31.81 -21.69 19.20
CA GLY A 57 -30.39 -21.34 19.11
C GLY A 57 -29.54 -22.51 18.64
N ALA A 58 -29.82 -23.74 19.08
CA ALA A 58 -29.12 -24.94 18.64
C ALA A 58 -29.37 -25.23 17.15
N LEU A 59 -30.63 -25.14 16.70
CA LEU A 59 -30.99 -25.28 15.29
C LEU A 59 -30.38 -24.17 14.44
N GLY A 60 -30.45 -22.91 14.89
CA GLY A 60 -29.85 -21.78 14.21
C GLY A 60 -28.33 -21.88 14.10
N GLY A 61 -27.66 -22.34 15.17
CA GLY A 61 -26.22 -22.58 15.16
C GLY A 61 -25.80 -23.70 14.21
N TYR A 62 -26.52 -24.83 14.24
CA TYR A 62 -26.26 -25.96 13.34
C TYR A 62 -26.54 -25.60 11.88
N ALA A 63 -27.69 -24.98 11.61
CA ALA A 63 -28.06 -24.49 10.28
C ALA A 63 -27.07 -23.43 9.79
N GLY A 64 -26.62 -22.52 10.65
CA GLY A 64 -25.62 -21.51 10.31
C GLY A 64 -24.29 -22.11 9.86
N VAL A 65 -23.78 -23.12 10.58
CA VAL A 65 -22.55 -23.84 10.17
C VAL A 65 -22.78 -24.65 8.89
N TRP A 66 -23.93 -25.27 8.75
CA TRP A 66 -24.31 -26.03 7.56
C TRP A 66 -24.40 -25.14 6.32
N ILE A 67 -25.00 -23.95 6.45
CA ILE A 67 -25.05 -22.93 5.39
C ILE A 67 -23.63 -22.43 5.11
N ALA A 68 -22.85 -22.08 6.13
CA ALA A 68 -21.49 -21.55 5.96
C ALA A 68 -20.56 -22.52 5.21
N LYS A 69 -20.74 -23.83 5.38
CA LYS A 69 -19.98 -24.86 4.63
C LYS A 69 -20.44 -25.04 3.18
N ARG A 70 -21.68 -24.64 2.85
CA ARG A 70 -22.28 -24.79 1.51
C ARG A 70 -22.17 -23.54 0.66
N VAL A 71 -21.95 -22.38 1.27
CA VAL A 71 -21.76 -21.13 0.55
C VAL A 71 -20.33 -21.09 0.01
N PRO A 72 -20.12 -20.93 -1.30
CA PRO A 72 -18.79 -20.88 -1.87
C PRO A 72 -18.07 -19.61 -1.43
N GLN A 73 -16.74 -19.69 -1.27
CA GLN A 73 -15.92 -18.66 -0.61
C GLN A 73 -15.98 -17.30 -1.34
N ASN A 74 -16.17 -17.31 -2.66
CA ASN A 74 -16.39 -16.11 -3.45
C ASN A 74 -17.68 -15.36 -3.06
N VAL A 75 -18.76 -16.07 -2.73
CA VAL A 75 -20.04 -15.48 -2.29
C VAL A 75 -19.90 -14.87 -0.89
N VAL A 76 -19.25 -15.59 0.04
CA VAL A 76 -18.98 -15.05 1.38
C VAL A 76 -18.14 -13.79 1.29
N ARG A 77 -17.08 -13.82 0.47
CA ARG A 77 -16.19 -12.69 0.27
C ARG A 77 -16.92 -11.50 -0.36
N GLY A 78 -17.69 -11.74 -1.42
CA GLY A 78 -18.50 -10.71 -2.06
C GLY A 78 -19.49 -10.05 -1.09
N PHE A 79 -20.12 -10.86 -0.23
CA PHE A 79 -21.01 -10.35 0.82
C PHE A 79 -20.28 -9.49 1.85
N VAL A 80 -19.13 -9.94 2.36
CA VAL A 80 -18.32 -9.17 3.31
C VAL A 80 -17.84 -7.85 2.71
N VAL A 81 -17.37 -7.87 1.46
CA VAL A 81 -16.97 -6.65 0.74
C VAL A 81 -18.17 -5.71 0.58
N ALA A 82 -19.34 -6.21 0.16
CA ALA A 82 -20.54 -5.39 -0.01
C ALA A 82 -21.00 -4.75 1.31
N VAL A 83 -21.00 -5.51 2.41
CA VAL A 83 -21.36 -5.00 3.74
C VAL A 83 -20.32 -3.99 4.22
N GLY A 84 -19.02 -4.27 4.05
CA GLY A 84 -17.94 -3.35 4.42
C GLY A 84 -18.00 -2.04 3.63
N LEU A 85 -18.28 -2.12 2.33
CA LEU A 85 -18.44 -0.96 1.45
C LEU A 85 -19.68 -0.16 1.83
N PHE A 86 -20.82 -0.83 2.06
CA PHE A 86 -22.03 -0.19 2.58
C PHE A 86 -21.74 0.53 3.90
N LEU A 87 -21.08 -0.13 4.85
CA LEU A 87 -20.75 0.44 6.15
C LEU A 87 -19.81 1.65 6.01
N ALA A 88 -18.80 1.56 5.14
CA ALA A 88 -17.86 2.65 4.87
C ALA A 88 -18.53 3.88 4.23
N PHE A 89 -19.48 3.67 3.32
CA PHE A 89 -20.25 4.75 2.71
C PHE A 89 -21.36 5.29 3.63
N TYR A 90 -21.90 4.46 4.52
CA TYR A 90 -22.95 4.84 5.47
C TYR A 90 -22.40 5.60 6.69
N ILE A 91 -21.22 5.22 7.20
CA ILE A 91 -20.66 5.79 8.44
C ILE A 91 -19.95 7.14 8.21
N ASP A 92 -19.25 7.36 7.09
CA ASP A 92 -18.54 8.63 6.85
C ASP A 92 -18.40 8.93 5.33
N PRO A 93 -19.40 9.46 4.64
CA PRO A 93 -19.28 9.78 3.21
C PRO A 93 -18.21 10.85 2.91
N ASP A 94 -17.69 11.55 3.92
CA ASP A 94 -16.68 12.60 3.76
C ASP A 94 -15.26 12.03 3.64
N TRP A 95 -15.01 10.74 3.95
CA TRP A 95 -13.70 10.12 3.66
C TRP A 95 -13.39 10.18 2.15
N ALA A 96 -14.38 9.90 1.31
CA ALA A 96 -14.23 9.90 -0.14
C ALA A 96 -14.09 11.32 -0.71
N ARG A 97 -14.77 12.30 -0.11
CA ARG A 97 -14.66 13.73 -0.47
C ARG A 97 -13.29 14.30 -0.12
N ARG A 98 -12.79 14.00 1.09
CA ARG A 98 -11.45 14.42 1.55
C ARG A 98 -10.34 13.87 0.66
N ARG A 99 -10.48 12.63 0.17
CA ARG A 99 -9.49 12.03 -0.74
C ARG A 99 -9.52 12.66 -2.14
N ARG A 100 -10.67 13.21 -2.57
CA ARG A 100 -10.83 13.91 -3.86
C ARG A 100 -10.69 15.43 -3.79
N ASP A 101 -10.40 15.99 -2.61
CA ASP A 101 -10.30 17.43 -2.34
C ASP A 101 -11.52 18.23 -2.86
N LEU A 102 -12.71 17.61 -2.77
CA LEU A 102 -13.96 18.20 -3.27
C LEU A 102 -14.58 19.16 -2.25
N PRO A 103 -15.08 20.34 -2.66
CA PRO A 103 -15.80 21.24 -1.77
C PRO A 103 -17.11 20.58 -1.28
N SER A 104 -17.53 20.90 -0.06
CA SER A 104 -18.64 20.21 0.65
C SER A 104 -19.99 20.19 -0.08
N SER A 105 -20.18 21.05 -1.08
CA SER A 105 -21.39 21.18 -1.89
C SER A 105 -21.34 20.46 -3.25
N ALA A 106 -20.19 19.88 -3.64
CA ALA A 106 -20.06 19.19 -4.93
C ALA A 106 -20.54 17.73 -4.84
N PRO A 107 -21.25 17.22 -5.87
CA PRO A 107 -21.62 15.80 -5.91
C PRO A 107 -20.35 14.93 -6.00
N LEU A 108 -20.34 13.81 -5.26
CA LEU A 108 -19.18 12.91 -5.17
C LEU A 108 -18.82 12.29 -6.55
N PHE A 109 -19.85 12.00 -7.33
CA PHE A 109 -19.76 11.52 -8.71
C PHE A 109 -20.65 12.39 -9.59
N ALA A 110 -20.15 12.81 -10.75
CA ALA A 110 -20.92 13.60 -11.72
C ALA A 110 -22.02 12.77 -12.40
N GLN A 111 -21.85 11.44 -12.45
CA GLN A 111 -22.84 10.49 -12.99
C GLN A 111 -22.85 9.22 -12.13
N ALA A 112 -24.02 8.61 -11.95
CA ALA A 112 -24.21 7.39 -11.15
C ALA A 112 -23.74 6.10 -11.84
N ALA A 113 -23.19 6.21 -13.06
CA ALA A 113 -22.70 5.09 -13.86
C ALA A 113 -21.48 5.52 -14.66
N ILE A 114 -20.46 4.65 -14.69
CA ILE A 114 -19.24 4.82 -15.47
C ILE A 114 -19.24 3.67 -16.49
N THR A 115 -18.84 3.95 -17.73
CA THR A 115 -18.63 2.87 -18.71
C THR A 115 -17.37 2.13 -18.30
N LEU A 116 -17.51 0.87 -17.89
CA LEU A 116 -16.36 0.04 -17.49
C LEU A 116 -15.49 -0.23 -18.72
N GLU A 117 -14.36 0.49 -18.84
CA GLU A 117 -13.41 0.23 -19.91
C GLU A 117 -12.78 -1.18 -19.77
N PRO A 118 -12.39 -1.83 -20.88
CA PRO A 118 -11.85 -3.19 -20.86
C PRO A 118 -10.65 -3.39 -19.93
N TRP A 119 -9.79 -2.39 -19.78
CA TRP A 119 -8.63 -2.43 -18.89
C TRP A 119 -9.04 -2.39 -17.40
N LEU A 120 -10.15 -1.74 -17.06
CA LEU A 120 -10.67 -1.66 -15.70
C LEU A 120 -11.26 -3.01 -15.27
N HIS A 121 -11.91 -3.70 -16.21
CA HIS A 121 -12.33 -5.08 -16.03
C HIS A 121 -11.15 -6.03 -15.81
N GLN A 122 -10.05 -5.87 -16.57
CA GLN A 122 -8.83 -6.65 -16.35
C GLN A 122 -8.17 -6.35 -15.01
N ALA A 123 -8.10 -5.08 -14.60
CA ALA A 123 -7.54 -4.69 -13.30
C ALA A 123 -8.37 -5.26 -12.13
N ALA A 124 -9.70 -5.20 -12.23
CA ALA A 124 -10.61 -5.80 -11.24
C ALA A 124 -10.44 -7.32 -11.17
N ALA A 125 -10.31 -7.98 -12.32
CA ALA A 125 -10.11 -9.43 -12.38
C ALA A 125 -8.76 -9.85 -11.78
N HIS A 126 -7.69 -9.11 -12.07
CA HIS A 126 -6.35 -9.37 -11.52
C HIS A 126 -6.33 -9.23 -10.00
N LEU A 127 -6.97 -8.18 -9.49
CA LEU A 127 -7.10 -7.95 -8.05
C LEU A 127 -7.96 -9.03 -7.39
N LEU A 128 -9.06 -9.45 -8.03
CA LEU A 128 -9.92 -10.52 -7.52
C LEU A 128 -9.16 -11.85 -7.48
N ASP A 129 -8.36 -12.16 -8.49
CA ASP A 129 -7.53 -13.37 -8.55
C ASP A 129 -6.48 -13.38 -7.46
N HIS A 130 -5.74 -12.27 -7.31
CA HIS A 130 -4.71 -12.10 -6.29
C HIS A 130 -5.27 -12.14 -4.87
N LEU A 131 -6.47 -11.60 -4.68
CA LEU A 131 -7.21 -11.71 -3.44
C LEU A 131 -7.63 -13.15 -3.18
N SER A 132 -8.00 -13.92 -4.21
CA SER A 132 -8.54 -15.28 -4.11
C SER A 132 -7.50 -16.33 -3.77
N ASP A 133 -6.23 -16.08 -4.09
CA ASP A 133 -5.12 -16.90 -3.60
C ASP A 133 -4.89 -16.69 -2.10
N ASN A 134 -4.73 -17.79 -1.37
CA ASN A 134 -4.68 -17.83 0.09
C ASN A 134 -3.24 -17.73 0.64
N GLU A 135 -2.27 -17.35 -0.19
CA GLU A 135 -0.94 -16.95 0.26
C GLU A 135 -0.98 -15.50 0.75
N SER A 136 -0.12 -15.19 1.72
CA SER A 136 -0.16 -14.02 2.61
C SER A 136 -0.73 -12.76 1.99
N ILE A 137 -1.72 -12.16 2.67
CA ILE A 137 -2.17 -10.78 2.46
C ILE A 137 -1.00 -9.86 2.86
N ASP A 138 0.01 -9.79 2.00
CA ASP A 138 1.20 -8.96 2.15
C ASP A 138 0.89 -7.54 1.66
N ASP A 139 1.80 -6.60 1.95
CA ASP A 139 1.74 -5.20 1.52
C ASP A 139 1.45 -5.01 0.02
N ILE A 140 1.71 -6.04 -0.79
CA ILE A 140 1.40 -6.12 -2.22
C ILE A 140 -0.12 -6.05 -2.48
N ALA A 141 -0.95 -6.75 -1.70
CA ALA A 141 -2.40 -6.75 -1.85
C ALA A 141 -3.01 -5.39 -1.49
N ASN A 142 -2.50 -4.73 -0.45
CA ASN A 142 -2.92 -3.37 -0.09
C ASN A 142 -2.56 -2.37 -1.20
N TYR A 143 -1.39 -2.52 -1.81
CA TYR A 143 -0.97 -1.69 -2.95
C TYR A 143 -1.85 -1.90 -4.19
N GLU A 144 -2.20 -3.14 -4.54
CA GLU A 144 -3.10 -3.41 -5.67
C GLU A 144 -4.50 -2.82 -5.43
N ILE A 145 -4.99 -2.88 -4.18
CA ILE A 145 -6.26 -2.26 -3.78
C ILE A 145 -6.22 -0.75 -3.92
N GLU A 146 -5.18 -0.08 -3.39
CA GLU A 146 -5.05 1.38 -3.53
C GLU A 146 -4.95 1.79 -5.00
N ARG A 147 -4.15 1.07 -5.80
CA ARG A 147 -4.00 1.33 -7.23
C ARG A 147 -5.31 1.16 -7.99
N PHE A 148 -6.09 0.12 -7.68
CA PHE A 148 -7.38 -0.10 -8.32
C PHE A 148 -8.38 0.99 -7.94
N ILE A 149 -8.43 1.39 -6.67
CA ILE A 149 -9.29 2.48 -6.21
C ILE A 149 -8.95 3.76 -6.98
N ASP A 150 -7.68 4.17 -7.01
CA ASP A 150 -7.27 5.41 -7.70
C ASP A 150 -7.58 5.33 -9.22
N SER A 151 -7.38 4.16 -9.84
CA SER A 151 -7.70 3.94 -11.27
C SER A 151 -9.20 4.02 -11.59
N VAL A 152 -10.06 3.46 -10.71
CA VAL A 152 -11.52 3.58 -10.83
C VAL A 152 -11.95 5.04 -10.68
N LEU A 153 -11.32 5.78 -9.76
CA LEU A 153 -11.62 7.18 -9.52
C LEU A 153 -11.23 8.06 -10.73
N ASP A 154 -10.08 7.82 -11.35
CA ASP A 154 -9.66 8.55 -12.55
C ASP A 154 -10.56 8.24 -13.76
N ALA A 155 -10.95 6.97 -13.95
CA ALA A 155 -11.90 6.58 -15.00
C ALA A 155 -13.29 7.21 -14.81
N ALA A 156 -13.73 7.37 -13.55
CA ALA A 156 -14.96 8.07 -13.21
C ALA A 156 -14.92 9.55 -13.60
N ASP A 157 -13.76 10.17 -13.40
CA ASP A 157 -13.52 11.58 -13.71
C ASP A 157 -13.36 11.84 -15.21
N ALA A 158 -12.78 10.91 -15.95
CA ALA A 158 -12.65 10.97 -17.41
C ALA A 158 -13.99 10.81 -18.13
N SER A 159 -14.94 10.09 -17.52
CA SER A 159 -16.28 9.85 -18.08
C SER A 159 -17.27 11.00 -17.86
N ALA A 160 -16.89 12.03 -17.08
CA ALA A 160 -17.72 13.20 -16.86
C ALA A 160 -17.81 14.05 -18.16
N PRO A 161 -19.03 14.49 -18.58
CA PRO A 161 -19.18 15.29 -19.78
C PRO A 161 -18.39 16.60 -19.63
N HIS A 162 -17.73 16.97 -20.72
CA HIS A 162 -16.77 18.06 -20.92
C HIS A 162 -17.31 19.49 -20.65
N VAL A 163 -17.98 19.71 -19.52
CA VAL A 163 -18.42 21.04 -19.09
C VAL A 163 -17.31 21.63 -18.23
N ALA A 164 -16.41 22.34 -18.90
CA ALA A 164 -15.52 23.35 -18.33
C ALA A 164 -14.60 22.90 -17.16
N ARG A 165 -13.87 21.79 -17.32
CA ARG A 165 -12.51 21.75 -16.73
C ARG A 165 -11.65 22.69 -17.57
N GLY A 166 -11.55 23.94 -17.11
CA GLY A 166 -10.53 24.87 -17.60
C GLY A 166 -9.21 24.12 -17.65
N ARG A 167 -8.54 24.21 -18.81
CA ARG A 167 -7.20 23.67 -19.04
C ARG A 167 -6.31 23.93 -17.82
N VAL A 168 -6.19 22.94 -16.92
CA VAL A 168 -5.01 22.84 -16.08
C VAL A 168 -3.96 22.33 -17.03
N ASN A 169 -3.31 23.29 -17.68
CA ASN A 169 -2.05 23.12 -18.37
C ASN A 169 -1.21 22.15 -17.53
N THR A 170 -0.78 21.05 -18.14
CA THR A 170 0.07 19.97 -17.61
C THR A 170 1.43 20.54 -17.22
N MET A 171 1.41 21.39 -16.20
CA MET A 171 2.56 21.87 -15.49
C MET A 171 2.92 20.70 -14.57
N GLN A 172 4.02 19.98 -14.89
CA GLN A 172 4.58 18.86 -14.11
C GLN A 172 4.11 18.84 -12.66
N ASP A 173 3.63 17.72 -12.14
CA ASP A 173 3.17 17.66 -10.74
C ASP A 173 4.17 18.35 -9.80
N PHE A 174 3.69 19.29 -8.97
CA PHE A 174 4.54 20.06 -8.07
C PHE A 174 5.33 19.14 -7.11
N ARG A 175 4.79 17.96 -6.80
CA ARG A 175 5.41 16.92 -5.99
C ARG A 175 6.65 16.35 -6.69
N VAL A 176 6.55 16.08 -8.00
CA VAL A 176 7.70 15.63 -8.81
C VAL A 176 8.74 16.74 -8.94
N ARG A 177 8.33 17.99 -9.17
CA ARG A 177 9.26 19.13 -9.22
C ARG A 177 10.00 19.32 -7.89
N LYS A 178 9.29 19.27 -6.76
CA LYS A 178 9.86 19.35 -5.41
C LYS A 178 10.78 18.16 -5.12
N ALA A 179 10.40 16.94 -5.52
CA ALA A 179 11.24 15.77 -5.40
C ALA A 179 12.55 15.93 -6.19
N ILE A 180 12.49 16.37 -7.45
CA ILE A 180 13.68 16.64 -8.27
C ILE A 180 14.58 17.68 -7.61
N GLN A 181 14.03 18.76 -7.05
CA GLN A 181 14.81 19.77 -6.33
C GLN A 181 15.51 19.17 -5.10
N LEU A 182 14.79 18.40 -4.29
CA LEU A 182 15.38 17.70 -3.15
C LEU A 182 16.46 16.72 -3.59
N MET A 183 16.25 16.01 -4.69
CA MET A 183 17.24 15.08 -5.21
C MET A 183 18.52 15.81 -5.66
N LYS A 184 18.39 16.93 -6.37
CA LYS A 184 19.51 17.76 -6.80
C LYS A 184 20.26 18.40 -5.64
N ALA A 185 19.55 18.85 -4.60
CA ALA A 185 20.16 19.46 -3.41
C ALA A 185 20.96 18.45 -2.58
N ASN A 186 20.60 17.17 -2.64
CA ASN A 186 21.15 16.12 -1.76
C ASN A 186 21.94 15.05 -2.53
N VAL A 187 22.45 15.33 -3.73
CA VAL A 187 23.23 14.34 -4.53
C VAL A 187 24.42 13.79 -3.75
N CYS A 188 25.06 14.65 -2.94
CA CYS A 188 26.21 14.33 -2.11
C CYS A 188 25.83 13.87 -0.68
N GLU A 189 24.55 13.89 -0.32
CA GLU A 189 24.07 13.44 0.99
C GLU A 189 23.38 12.08 0.89
N ARG A 190 23.39 11.30 1.97
CA ARG A 190 22.70 10.01 2.03
C ARG A 190 21.21 10.20 2.31
N ILE A 191 20.44 10.58 1.30
CA ILE A 191 18.97 10.61 1.39
C ILE A 191 18.36 9.28 0.88
N SER A 192 17.40 8.71 1.61
CA SER A 192 16.64 7.55 1.13
C SER A 192 15.48 8.02 0.24
N PHE A 193 15.13 7.24 -0.77
CA PHE A 193 13.91 7.48 -1.55
C PHE A 193 12.64 7.45 -0.69
N ASP A 194 12.65 6.74 0.44
CA ASP A 194 11.54 6.76 1.40
C ASP A 194 11.38 8.14 2.06
N ASP A 195 12.49 8.84 2.32
CA ASP A 195 12.48 10.19 2.88
C ASP A 195 12.01 11.20 1.83
N VAL A 196 12.49 11.06 0.59
CA VAL A 196 12.04 11.89 -0.55
C VAL A 196 10.54 11.73 -0.75
N ALA A 197 10.04 10.49 -0.82
CA ALA A 197 8.62 10.21 -0.99
C ALA A 197 7.77 10.81 0.15
N ARG A 198 8.18 10.59 1.41
CA ARG A 198 7.49 11.18 2.58
C ARG A 198 7.46 12.71 2.55
N SER A 199 8.55 13.36 2.13
CA SER A 199 8.65 14.83 2.08
C SER A 199 7.72 15.50 1.05
N VAL A 200 7.24 14.72 0.08
CA VAL A 200 6.28 15.15 -0.95
C VAL A 200 4.88 14.54 -0.74
N GLY A 201 4.66 13.85 0.38
CA GLY A 201 3.37 13.27 0.74
C GLY A 201 2.99 12.03 -0.06
N LEU A 202 3.96 11.28 -0.56
CA LEU A 202 3.76 10.07 -1.36
C LEU A 202 4.32 8.83 -0.66
N SER A 203 3.70 7.67 -0.89
CA SER A 203 4.33 6.37 -0.60
C SER A 203 5.44 6.10 -1.61
N ARG A 204 6.42 5.26 -1.25
CA ARG A 204 7.56 4.94 -2.14
C ARG A 204 7.11 4.38 -3.50
N PRO A 205 6.16 3.43 -3.61
CA PRO A 205 5.71 2.92 -4.90
C PRO A 205 5.01 3.99 -5.75
N HIS A 206 4.15 4.81 -5.15
CA HIS A 206 3.44 5.89 -5.84
C HIS A 206 4.43 6.96 -6.33
N PHE A 207 5.41 7.34 -5.50
CA PHE A 207 6.50 8.21 -5.93
C PHE A 207 7.23 7.63 -7.15
N PHE A 208 7.57 6.34 -7.16
CA PHE A 208 8.26 5.70 -8.29
C PHE A 208 7.41 5.68 -9.56
N ALA A 209 6.11 5.39 -9.45
CA ALA A 209 5.18 5.37 -10.57
C ALA A 209 4.99 6.78 -11.16
N LEU A 210 4.62 7.75 -10.33
CA LEU A 210 4.38 9.13 -10.72
C LEU A 210 5.64 9.79 -11.29
N PHE A 211 6.80 9.55 -10.67
CA PHE A 211 8.07 10.06 -11.19
C PHE A 211 8.39 9.47 -12.57
N LYS A 212 8.18 8.16 -12.77
CA LYS A 212 8.40 7.51 -14.06
C LYS A 212 7.44 8.02 -15.13
N GLU A 213 6.17 8.21 -14.78
CA GLU A 213 5.18 8.76 -15.70
C GLU A 213 5.54 10.19 -16.15
N GLN A 214 5.98 11.04 -15.22
CA GLN A 214 6.27 12.44 -15.49
C GLN A 214 7.66 12.68 -16.12
N THR A 215 8.64 11.79 -15.89
CA THR A 215 10.03 11.98 -16.34
C THR A 215 10.52 10.92 -17.35
N ASN A 216 9.73 9.89 -17.63
CA ASN A 216 10.09 8.68 -18.39
C ASN A 216 11.26 7.87 -17.80
N LEU A 217 11.78 8.23 -16.63
CA LEU A 217 12.89 7.57 -15.96
C LEU A 217 12.48 7.14 -14.55
N THR A 218 13.05 6.06 -14.04
CA THR A 218 12.85 5.71 -12.62
C THR A 218 13.66 6.65 -11.73
N PRO A 219 13.23 6.92 -10.48
CA PRO A 219 13.98 7.75 -9.54
C PRO A 219 15.43 7.29 -9.35
N ASN A 220 15.66 5.97 -9.33
CA ASN A 220 17.00 5.37 -9.26
C ASN A 220 17.89 5.76 -10.44
N VAL A 221 17.35 5.64 -11.67
CA VAL A 221 18.10 5.97 -12.89
C VAL A 221 18.43 7.45 -12.90
N TYR A 222 17.44 8.30 -12.62
CA TYR A 222 17.64 9.75 -12.56
C TYR A 222 18.68 10.16 -11.51
N TRP A 223 18.62 9.55 -10.32
CA TRP A 223 19.59 9.81 -9.25
C TRP A 223 21.01 9.39 -9.64
N ASN A 224 21.16 8.23 -10.30
CA ASN A 224 22.46 7.78 -10.78
C ASN A 224 23.04 8.71 -11.85
N THR A 225 22.19 9.27 -12.73
CA THR A 225 22.61 10.29 -13.70
C THR A 225 23.14 11.54 -12.99
N LEU A 226 22.42 12.06 -11.99
CA LEU A 226 22.88 13.22 -11.20
C LEU A 226 24.21 12.93 -10.49
N ARG A 227 24.37 11.74 -9.90
CA ARG A 227 25.64 11.31 -9.28
C ARG A 227 26.78 11.25 -10.28
N MET A 228 26.52 10.81 -11.50
CA MET A 228 27.52 10.75 -12.56
C MET A 228 27.93 12.14 -13.04
N GLU A 229 26.97 13.05 -13.24
CA GLU A 229 27.25 14.45 -13.59
C GLU A 229 28.15 15.11 -12.52
N GLU A 230 27.81 14.93 -11.24
CA GLU A 230 28.59 15.47 -10.13
C GLU A 230 29.97 14.80 -10.00
N ALA A 231 30.08 13.49 -10.26
CA ALA A 231 31.35 12.78 -10.30
C ALA A 231 32.29 13.34 -11.37
N VAL A 232 31.79 13.54 -12.59
CA VAL A 232 32.56 14.13 -13.69
C VAL A 232 33.01 15.54 -13.31
N ARG A 233 32.11 16.35 -12.74
CA ARG A 233 32.43 17.70 -12.27
C ARG A 233 33.55 17.70 -11.23
N GLN A 234 33.46 16.85 -10.21
CA GLN A 234 34.51 16.77 -9.19
C GLN A 234 35.84 16.26 -9.76
N LEU A 235 35.84 15.32 -10.70
CA LEU A 235 37.08 14.82 -11.30
C LEU A 235 37.77 15.84 -12.21
N GLN A 236 37.00 16.72 -12.87
CA GLN A 236 37.54 17.77 -13.73
C GLN A 236 38.09 18.96 -12.93
N TRP A 237 37.36 19.42 -11.91
CA TRP A 237 37.68 20.68 -11.23
C TRP A 237 38.26 20.52 -9.82
N SER A 238 38.22 19.32 -9.21
CA SER A 238 38.77 19.09 -7.87
C SER A 238 40.10 18.32 -7.89
N GLN A 239 40.95 18.64 -6.92
CA GLN A 239 42.21 17.94 -6.63
C GLN A 239 42.06 16.92 -5.51
N GLU A 240 40.83 16.71 -5.01
CA GLU A 240 40.58 15.80 -3.91
C GLU A 240 41.00 14.34 -4.21
N PRO A 241 41.43 13.60 -3.18
CA PRO A 241 41.65 12.16 -3.29
C PRO A 241 40.38 11.46 -3.79
N LEU A 242 40.55 10.42 -4.62
CA LEU A 242 39.42 9.69 -5.21
C LEU A 242 38.50 9.07 -4.15
N ILE A 243 39.06 8.73 -2.99
CA ILE A 243 38.30 8.22 -1.85
C ILE A 243 37.38 9.29 -1.25
N SER A 244 37.81 10.55 -1.21
CA SER A 244 36.99 11.68 -0.75
C SER A 244 35.82 11.92 -1.71
N VAL A 245 36.09 11.93 -3.02
CA VAL A 245 35.05 12.04 -4.06
C VAL A 245 34.03 10.91 -3.94
N ALA A 246 34.50 9.67 -3.74
CA ALA A 246 33.61 8.52 -3.55
C ALA A 246 32.72 8.68 -2.30
N CYS A 247 33.30 9.07 -1.17
CA CYS A 247 32.55 9.31 0.07
C CYS A 247 31.53 10.44 -0.10
N ASN A 248 31.91 11.54 -0.75
CA ASN A 248 31.04 12.68 -1.00
C ASN A 248 29.84 12.32 -1.88
N LEU A 249 29.97 11.37 -2.81
CA LEU A 249 28.86 10.90 -3.64
C LEU A 249 28.00 9.82 -2.96
N GLY A 250 28.32 9.47 -1.70
CA GLY A 250 27.61 8.50 -0.89
C GLY A 250 28.08 7.05 -1.05
N PHE A 251 29.21 6.79 -1.73
CA PHE A 251 29.78 5.44 -1.83
C PHE A 251 30.50 5.05 -0.54
N THR A 252 30.38 3.79 -0.15
CA THR A 252 31.06 3.25 1.04
C THR A 252 32.55 3.01 0.83
N THR A 253 32.96 2.76 -0.42
CA THR A 253 34.35 2.49 -0.77
C THR A 253 34.70 3.12 -2.12
N GLN A 254 35.97 3.47 -2.30
CA GLN A 254 36.51 3.92 -3.58
C GLN A 254 36.33 2.85 -4.68
N GLY A 255 36.43 1.57 -4.34
CA GLY A 255 36.26 0.47 -5.29
C GLY A 255 34.86 0.43 -5.91
N ASN A 256 33.81 0.66 -5.10
CA ASN A 256 32.44 0.71 -5.57
C ASN A 256 32.22 1.89 -6.53
N PHE A 257 32.76 3.05 -6.18
CA PHE A 257 32.75 4.23 -7.05
C PHE A 257 33.48 3.99 -8.38
N SER A 258 34.69 3.42 -8.34
CA SER A 258 35.47 3.16 -9.57
C SER A 258 34.76 2.21 -10.54
N ARG A 259 34.04 1.20 -10.02
CA ARG A 259 33.20 0.32 -10.87
C ARG A 259 32.02 1.10 -11.44
N PHE A 260 31.24 1.76 -10.58
CA PHE A 260 30.10 2.58 -10.99
C PHE A 260 30.46 3.58 -12.08
N PHE A 261 31.56 4.32 -11.92
CA PHE A 261 32.02 5.31 -12.88
C PHE A 261 32.43 4.67 -14.22
N ARG A 262 33.20 3.58 -14.18
CA ARG A 262 33.60 2.85 -15.38
C ARG A 262 32.41 2.25 -16.11
N ASP A 263 31.41 1.75 -15.39
CA ASP A 263 30.22 1.15 -16.00
C ASP A 263 29.36 2.20 -16.74
N HIS A 264 29.44 3.48 -16.36
CA HIS A 264 28.72 4.58 -17.01
C HIS A 264 29.56 5.32 -18.09
N VAL A 265 30.87 5.49 -17.89
CA VAL A 265 31.74 6.30 -18.77
C VAL A 265 32.65 5.43 -19.66
N GLY A 266 32.81 4.15 -19.33
CA GLY A 266 33.67 3.21 -20.04
C GLY A 266 35.15 3.24 -19.63
N VAL A 267 35.60 4.29 -18.92
CA VAL A 267 36.99 4.42 -18.45
C VAL A 267 37.08 4.57 -16.93
N PRO A 268 38.16 4.11 -16.30
CA PRO A 268 38.41 4.34 -14.88
C PRO A 268 38.51 5.84 -14.56
N PRO A 269 38.00 6.27 -13.39
CA PRO A 269 38.00 7.69 -13.01
C PRO A 269 39.39 8.30 -12.83
N THR A 270 40.42 7.50 -12.52
CA THR A 270 41.82 7.95 -12.45
C THR A 270 42.35 8.38 -13.82
N LEU A 271 42.16 7.53 -14.83
CA LEU A 271 42.55 7.83 -16.22
C LEU A 271 41.74 9.00 -16.77
N TYR A 272 40.44 9.07 -16.44
CA TYR A 272 39.60 10.20 -16.82
C TYR A 272 40.15 11.53 -16.26
N ARG A 273 40.55 11.55 -14.99
CA ARG A 273 41.13 12.73 -14.35
C ARG A 273 42.49 13.13 -14.93
N GLU A 274 43.34 12.16 -15.25
CA GLU A 274 44.62 12.42 -15.92
C GLU A 274 44.42 13.02 -17.31
N ALA A 275 43.51 12.47 -18.10
CA ALA A 275 43.15 13.00 -19.41
C ALA A 275 42.54 14.41 -19.33
N ALA A 276 41.64 14.65 -18.37
CA ALA A 276 41.05 15.97 -18.15
C ALA A 276 42.10 17.03 -17.78
N ARG A 277 43.12 16.65 -16.99
CA ARG A 277 44.25 17.54 -16.66
C ARG A 277 45.18 17.81 -17.82
N ALA A 278 45.35 16.83 -18.71
CA ALA A 278 46.19 17.02 -19.91
C ALA A 278 45.54 17.94 -20.96
N MET A 279 44.22 18.16 -20.87
CA MET A 279 43.46 19.01 -21.79
C MET A 279 43.13 20.40 -21.24
N ALA A 280 43.43 20.68 -19.96
CA ALA A 280 43.20 21.95 -19.28
C ALA A 280 44.48 22.80 -19.25
#